data_AF-A0A846MED1-F1
#
_entry.id   AF-A0A846MED1-F1
#
_cell.length_a   1.000
_cell.length_b   1.000
_cell.length_c   1.000
_cell.angle_alpha   90.00
_cell.angle_beta   90.00
_cell.angle_gamma   90.00
#
_symmetry.space_group_name_H-M   'P 1'
#
loop_
_entity.id
_entity.type
_entity.pdbx_description
1 polymer ?
#
loop_
_entity_poly.entity_id
_entity_poly.type
_entity_poly.pdbx_seq_one_letter_code
_entity_poly.pdbx_strand_id
1 'polypeptide(L)'
;MIMLADWHPDIIEFIVSKMQNPRILRYLIENMEDEGIKKAAQDKLKFTPLTERERAMYQAIVNYKNAPDYGGFSEEIIKEAEEKLRTGGTYTVHNPDFLTGANISVCLTKEFMEAVEKDEEYELRFPDVETYSEEEMRIYNEKWHEVGDVREWEKMGYRVRVYRKIRARELWKLINICATYSAEPGIFFIDNANDMTNARAYGQKVVATNPCGE
;
A
#
# COMPACT_ATOMS: atom_id res chain seq x y z
N MET A 1 -7.01 11.38 9.18
CA MET A 1 -6.04 10.92 8.17
C MET A 1 -4.93 10.21 8.90
N ILE A 2 -4.48 9.07 8.38
CA ILE A 2 -3.37 8.29 8.93
C ILE A 2 -2.18 8.50 7.99
N MET A 3 -1.02 8.77 8.54
CA MET A 3 0.18 9.01 7.75
C MET A 3 1.29 8.05 8.14
N LEU A 4 2.06 7.59 7.16
CA LEU A 4 3.21 6.75 7.37
C LEU A 4 4.39 7.27 6.56
N ALA A 5 5.57 7.30 7.17
CA ALA A 5 6.78 7.74 6.48
C ALA A 5 7.30 6.68 5.49
N ASP A 6 7.92 7.14 4.40
CA ASP A 6 8.49 6.28 3.35
C ASP A 6 9.48 5.22 3.87
N TRP A 7 10.19 5.51 4.94
CA TRP A 7 11.17 4.63 5.57
C TRP A 7 10.53 3.55 6.46
N HIS A 8 9.23 3.61 6.74
CA HIS A 8 8.61 2.69 7.70
C HIS A 8 8.59 1.24 7.15
N PRO A 9 8.92 0.21 7.95
CA PRO A 9 8.93 -1.20 7.51
C PRO A 9 7.60 -1.65 6.88
N ASP A 10 6.48 -1.24 7.45
CA ASP A 10 5.13 -1.63 7.00
C ASP A 10 4.55 -0.74 5.88
N ILE A 11 5.36 0.09 5.21
CA ILE A 11 4.87 1.04 4.21
C ILE A 11 4.11 0.37 3.06
N ILE A 12 4.55 -0.83 2.66
CA ILE A 12 3.95 -1.59 1.57
C ILE A 12 2.57 -2.11 1.98
N GLU A 13 2.48 -2.78 3.13
CA GLU A 13 1.25 -3.30 3.70
C GLU A 13 0.26 -2.17 3.95
N PHE A 14 0.75 -1.03 4.46
CA PHE A 14 -0.06 0.17 4.67
C PHE A 14 -0.70 0.66 3.37
N ILE A 15 0.07 0.80 2.29
CA ILE A 15 -0.44 1.23 0.98
C ILE A 15 -1.41 0.20 0.39
N VAL A 16 -1.03 -1.08 0.38
CA VAL A 16 -1.82 -2.17 -0.22
C VAL A 16 -3.12 -2.41 0.55
N SER A 17 -3.14 -2.16 1.86
CA SER A 17 -4.31 -2.38 2.72
C SER A 17 -5.57 -1.65 2.24
N LYS A 18 -5.38 -0.51 1.57
CA LYS A 18 -6.45 0.32 1.00
C LYS A 18 -6.90 -0.07 -0.38
N MET A 19 -6.14 -0.90 -1.08
CA MET A 19 -6.51 -1.34 -2.42
C MET A 19 -7.67 -2.34 -2.33
N GLN A 20 -8.86 -1.90 -2.74
CA GLN A 20 -10.07 -2.71 -2.75
C GLN A 20 -10.36 -3.36 -4.10
N ASN A 21 -9.64 -2.94 -5.16
CA ASN A 21 -9.87 -3.44 -6.51
C ASN A 21 -9.00 -4.71 -6.77
N PRO A 22 -9.60 -5.91 -6.88
CA PRO A 22 -8.84 -7.15 -7.05
C PRO A 22 -8.06 -7.19 -8.38
N ARG A 23 -8.52 -6.47 -9.40
CA ARG A 23 -7.80 -6.40 -10.69
C ARG A 23 -6.46 -5.67 -10.53
N ILE A 24 -6.42 -4.63 -9.70
CA ILE A 24 -5.19 -3.89 -9.43
C ILE A 24 -4.23 -4.69 -8.57
N LEU A 25 -4.74 -5.42 -7.56
CA LEU A 25 -3.91 -6.34 -6.79
C LEU A 25 -3.25 -7.39 -7.69
N ARG A 26 -4.02 -7.98 -8.61
CA ARG A 26 -3.46 -8.90 -9.62
C ARG A 26 -2.44 -8.23 -10.52
N TYR A 27 -2.71 -7.02 -10.98
CA TYR A 27 -1.77 -6.24 -11.77
C TYR A 27 -0.45 -6.03 -11.02
N LEU A 28 -0.50 -5.70 -9.73
CA LEU A 28 0.70 -5.57 -8.89
C LEU A 28 1.48 -6.88 -8.81
N ILE A 29 0.80 -8.02 -8.62
CA ILE A 29 1.44 -9.34 -8.57
C ILE A 29 2.18 -9.65 -9.88
N GLU A 30 1.59 -9.30 -11.02
CA GLU A 30 2.11 -9.61 -12.35
C GLU A 30 3.18 -8.62 -12.84
N ASN A 31 3.17 -7.36 -12.38
CA ASN A 31 3.95 -6.26 -12.98
C ASN A 31 4.95 -5.57 -12.04
N MET A 32 4.95 -5.89 -10.75
CA MET A 32 5.97 -5.42 -9.82
C MET A 32 7.16 -6.41 -9.85
N GLU A 33 8.35 -5.92 -9.58
CA GLU A 33 9.56 -6.73 -9.44
C GLU A 33 9.79 -7.09 -7.96
N ASP A 34 9.45 -6.18 -7.06
CA ASP A 34 9.65 -6.34 -5.64
C ASP A 34 8.74 -7.43 -5.01
N GLU A 35 9.37 -8.44 -4.40
CA GLU A 35 8.66 -9.63 -3.87
C GLU A 35 7.74 -9.32 -2.69
N GLY A 36 8.09 -8.34 -1.85
CA GLY A 36 7.21 -7.98 -0.74
C GLY A 36 5.97 -7.20 -1.18
N ILE A 37 6.05 -6.41 -2.25
CA ILE A 37 4.85 -5.81 -2.87
C ILE A 37 3.95 -6.91 -3.43
N LYS A 38 4.51 -7.88 -4.16
CA LYS A 38 3.74 -9.03 -4.68
C LYS A 38 3.09 -9.80 -3.54
N LYS A 39 3.84 -10.07 -2.47
CA LYS A 39 3.34 -10.80 -1.31
C LYS A 39 2.21 -10.04 -0.62
N ALA A 40 2.37 -8.75 -0.34
CA ALA A 40 1.30 -7.94 0.27
C ALA A 40 0.03 -7.92 -0.60
N ALA A 41 0.18 -7.85 -1.93
CA ALA A 41 -0.95 -7.91 -2.85
C ALA A 41 -1.61 -9.30 -2.88
N GLN A 42 -0.83 -10.39 -2.81
CA GLN A 42 -1.33 -11.77 -2.69
C GLN A 42 -2.09 -11.97 -1.37
N ASP A 43 -1.52 -11.53 -0.25
CA ASP A 43 -2.11 -11.67 1.08
C ASP A 43 -3.45 -10.88 1.19
N LYS A 44 -3.58 -9.76 0.47
CA LYS A 44 -4.84 -9.01 0.36
C LYS A 44 -5.84 -9.66 -0.60
N LEU A 45 -5.40 -10.39 -1.62
CA LEU A 45 -6.25 -10.95 -2.66
C LEU A 45 -6.93 -12.24 -2.20
N LYS A 46 -8.25 -12.30 -2.28
CA LYS A 46 -9.05 -13.48 -1.94
C LYS A 46 -9.60 -14.14 -3.20
N PHE A 47 -9.40 -15.45 -3.37
CA PHE A 47 -10.02 -16.21 -4.45
C PHE A 47 -11.09 -17.16 -3.91
N THR A 48 -12.31 -17.07 -4.47
CA THR A 48 -13.41 -17.99 -4.19
C THR A 48 -13.67 -18.82 -5.46
N PRO A 49 -13.36 -20.13 -5.45
CA PRO A 49 -13.62 -21.00 -6.59
C PRO A 49 -15.12 -21.10 -6.92
N LEU A 50 -15.45 -21.29 -8.20
CA LEU A 50 -16.82 -21.61 -8.58
C LEU A 50 -17.22 -23.00 -8.04
N THR A 51 -18.42 -23.08 -7.50
CA THR A 51 -19.08 -24.37 -7.23
C THR A 51 -19.42 -25.07 -8.55
N GLU A 52 -19.64 -26.39 -8.50
CA GLU A 52 -20.09 -27.15 -9.67
C GLU A 52 -21.40 -26.62 -10.25
N ARG A 53 -22.32 -26.16 -9.38
CA ARG A 53 -23.60 -25.57 -9.77
C ARG A 53 -23.41 -24.25 -10.53
N GLU A 54 -22.56 -23.36 -10.02
CA GLU A 54 -22.25 -22.09 -10.68
C GLU A 54 -21.52 -22.33 -12.01
N ARG A 55 -20.58 -23.27 -12.04
CA ARG A 55 -19.90 -23.67 -13.28
C ARG A 55 -20.89 -24.15 -14.34
N ALA A 56 -21.83 -25.02 -13.97
CA ALA A 56 -22.87 -25.50 -14.88
C ALA A 56 -23.79 -24.36 -15.36
N MET A 57 -24.15 -23.45 -14.46
CA MET A 57 -24.96 -22.27 -14.77
C MET A 57 -24.25 -21.34 -15.77
N TYR A 58 -23.01 -20.93 -15.50
CA TYR A 58 -22.24 -20.09 -16.42
C TYR A 58 -21.99 -20.78 -17.76
N GLN A 59 -21.71 -22.09 -17.74
CA GLN A 59 -21.56 -22.85 -18.99
C GLN A 59 -22.86 -22.84 -19.81
N ALA A 60 -24.01 -22.97 -19.17
CA ALA A 60 -25.31 -22.88 -19.85
C ALA A 60 -25.53 -21.49 -20.47
N ILE A 61 -25.13 -20.41 -19.80
CA ILE A 61 -25.18 -19.04 -20.34
C ILE A 61 -24.28 -18.91 -21.58
N VAL A 62 -23.03 -19.36 -21.50
CA VAL A 62 -22.07 -19.28 -22.62
C VAL A 62 -22.53 -20.07 -23.85
N ASN A 63 -23.30 -21.16 -23.67
CA ASN A 63 -23.84 -21.92 -24.80
C ASN A 63 -24.79 -21.08 -25.68
N TYR A 64 -25.40 -20.01 -25.15
CA TYR A 64 -26.25 -19.09 -25.92
C TYR A 64 -25.47 -18.00 -26.66
N LYS A 65 -24.13 -17.94 -26.54
CA LYS A 65 -23.29 -16.92 -27.20
C LYS A 65 -23.53 -16.80 -28.71
N ASN A 66 -23.83 -17.91 -29.38
CA ASN A 66 -24.06 -17.95 -30.83
C ASN A 66 -25.55 -18.10 -31.20
N ALA A 67 -26.44 -18.06 -30.22
CA ALA A 67 -27.88 -18.15 -30.45
C ALA A 67 -28.43 -16.80 -30.95
N PRO A 68 -29.55 -16.79 -31.70
CA PRO A 68 -30.26 -15.55 -32.02
C PRO A 68 -30.56 -14.75 -30.75
N ASP A 69 -30.27 -13.45 -30.78
CA ASP A 69 -30.44 -12.53 -29.64
C ASP A 69 -29.78 -13.01 -28.33
N TYR A 70 -28.68 -13.76 -28.45
CA TYR A 70 -27.95 -14.40 -27.33
C TYR A 70 -28.86 -15.22 -26.39
N GLY A 71 -29.96 -15.76 -26.90
CA GLY A 71 -30.95 -16.49 -26.08
C GLY A 71 -31.65 -15.62 -25.03
N GLY A 72 -31.69 -14.30 -25.22
CA GLY A 72 -32.28 -13.34 -24.30
C GLY A 72 -31.30 -12.75 -23.27
N PHE A 73 -30.01 -13.08 -23.35
CA PHE A 73 -28.96 -12.48 -22.52
C PHE A 73 -28.35 -11.24 -23.20
N SER A 74 -27.73 -10.36 -22.42
CA SER A 74 -26.90 -9.30 -23.00
C SER A 74 -25.49 -9.82 -23.34
N GLU A 75 -24.81 -9.16 -24.27
CA GLU A 75 -23.41 -9.48 -24.60
C GLU A 75 -22.48 -9.35 -23.37
N GLU A 76 -22.78 -8.42 -22.46
CA GLU A 76 -22.04 -8.23 -21.20
C GLU A 76 -22.17 -9.46 -20.28
N ILE A 77 -23.37 -10.03 -20.14
CA ILE A 77 -23.61 -11.23 -19.33
C ILE A 77 -22.86 -12.43 -19.91
N ILE A 78 -22.87 -12.58 -21.25
CA ILE A 78 -22.11 -13.64 -21.92
C ILE A 78 -20.61 -13.49 -21.63
N LYS A 79 -20.05 -12.28 -21.78
CA LYS A 79 -18.64 -12.00 -21.49
C LYS A 79 -18.27 -12.26 -20.03
N GLU A 80 -19.12 -11.87 -19.10
CA GLU A 80 -18.91 -12.13 -17.67
C GLU A 80 -18.88 -13.64 -17.40
N ALA A 81 -19.83 -14.41 -17.94
CA ALA A 81 -19.85 -15.86 -17.78
C ALA A 81 -18.59 -16.53 -18.35
N GLU A 82 -18.12 -16.09 -19.53
CA GLU A 82 -16.84 -16.55 -20.10
C GLU A 82 -15.66 -16.23 -19.18
N GLU A 83 -15.60 -15.01 -18.63
CA GLU A 83 -14.53 -14.59 -17.72
C GLU A 83 -14.54 -15.41 -16.42
N LYS A 84 -15.72 -15.64 -15.82
CA LYS A 84 -15.87 -16.47 -14.60
C LYS A 84 -15.44 -17.91 -14.83
N LEU A 85 -15.82 -18.51 -15.97
CA LEU A 85 -15.41 -19.87 -16.32
C LEU A 85 -13.90 -19.98 -16.56
N ARG A 86 -13.32 -19.02 -17.31
CA ARG A 86 -11.87 -18.97 -17.57
C ARG A 86 -11.08 -18.81 -16.28
N THR A 87 -11.55 -17.94 -15.40
CA THR A 87 -10.92 -17.65 -14.10
C THR A 87 -11.15 -18.78 -13.10
N GLY A 88 -12.22 -19.56 -13.27
CA GLY A 88 -12.59 -20.68 -12.39
C GLY A 88 -13.14 -20.24 -11.02
N GLY A 89 -13.41 -18.95 -10.83
CA GLY A 89 -13.82 -18.37 -9.56
C GLY A 89 -14.01 -16.86 -9.62
N THR A 90 -14.14 -16.27 -8.44
CA THR A 90 -14.24 -14.81 -8.25
C THR A 90 -13.12 -14.33 -7.33
N TYR A 91 -12.44 -13.27 -7.76
CA TYR A 91 -11.50 -12.54 -6.90
C TYR A 91 -12.23 -11.45 -6.12
N THR A 92 -11.96 -11.38 -4.83
CA THR A 92 -12.33 -10.31 -3.92
C THR A 92 -11.10 -9.94 -3.07
N VAL A 93 -11.28 -9.16 -2.01
CA VAL A 93 -10.20 -8.80 -1.09
C VAL A 93 -10.47 -9.29 0.32
N HIS A 94 -9.40 -9.61 1.06
CA HIS A 94 -9.44 -9.87 2.48
C HIS A 94 -9.65 -8.56 3.26
N ASN A 95 -10.45 -8.62 4.33
CA ASN A 95 -10.74 -7.50 5.23
C ASN A 95 -11.13 -6.21 4.48
N PRO A 96 -12.24 -6.22 3.71
CA PRO A 96 -12.66 -5.05 2.94
C PRO A 96 -12.95 -3.84 3.83
N ASP A 97 -13.39 -4.06 5.06
CA ASP A 97 -13.72 -3.02 6.05
C ASP A 97 -12.49 -2.44 6.77
N PHE A 98 -11.30 -2.99 6.54
CA PHE A 98 -10.08 -2.49 7.18
C PHE A 98 -9.71 -1.11 6.63
N LEU A 99 -9.63 -0.12 7.53
CA LEU A 99 -9.39 1.30 7.23
C LEU A 99 -10.44 1.94 6.31
N THR A 100 -11.65 1.38 6.22
CA THR A 100 -12.76 2.09 5.55
C THR A 100 -13.14 3.35 6.32
N GLY A 101 -13.33 4.46 5.61
CA GLY A 101 -13.72 5.76 6.20
C GLY A 101 -12.56 6.61 6.75
N ALA A 102 -11.31 6.15 6.67
CA ALA A 102 -10.14 6.94 7.06
C ALA A 102 -9.21 7.16 5.86
N ASN A 103 -8.84 8.40 5.52
CA ASN A 103 -7.85 8.62 4.46
C ASN A 103 -6.43 8.26 4.92
N ILE A 104 -5.62 7.72 4.00
CA ILE A 104 -4.20 7.48 4.23
C ILE A 104 -3.33 8.39 3.37
N SER A 105 -2.16 8.75 3.89
CA SER A 105 -1.12 9.45 3.15
C SER A 105 0.27 8.90 3.48
N VAL A 106 1.21 9.11 2.58
CA VAL A 106 2.62 8.80 2.78
C VAL A 106 3.43 10.08 2.92
N CYS A 107 4.26 10.14 3.96
CA CYS A 107 5.23 11.22 4.16
C CYS A 107 6.50 10.88 3.38
N LEU A 108 6.79 11.67 2.34
CA LEU A 108 7.96 11.49 1.48
C LEU A 108 9.06 12.47 1.85
N THR A 109 10.26 11.93 2.02
CA THR A 109 11.50 12.63 2.29
C THR A 109 12.21 13.03 1.01
N LYS A 110 13.12 13.99 1.12
CA LYS A 110 14.06 14.31 0.04
C LYS A 110 14.97 13.12 -0.26
N GLU A 111 15.46 12.44 0.79
CA GLU A 111 16.31 11.25 0.68
C GLU A 111 15.65 10.15 -0.18
N PHE A 112 14.38 9.85 0.06
CA PHE A 112 13.63 8.89 -0.76
C PHE A 112 13.49 9.36 -2.21
N MET A 113 13.11 10.62 -2.44
CA MET A 113 12.94 11.13 -3.80
C MET A 113 14.24 11.17 -4.60
N GLU A 114 15.37 11.46 -3.94
CA GLU A 114 16.70 11.35 -4.55
C GLU A 114 17.03 9.91 -4.93
N ALA A 115 16.71 8.94 -4.06
CA ALA A 115 16.90 7.52 -4.35
C ALA A 115 16.01 7.05 -5.53
N VAL A 116 14.78 7.58 -5.65
CA VAL A 116 13.89 7.33 -6.81
C VAL A 116 14.52 7.84 -8.11
N GLU A 117 15.04 9.07 -8.09
CA GLU A 117 15.66 9.69 -9.27
C GLU A 117 16.89 8.89 -9.73
N LYS A 118 17.77 8.54 -8.79
CA LYS A 118 19.02 7.79 -9.03
C LYS A 118 18.83 6.29 -9.23
N ASP A 119 17.62 5.78 -9.01
CA ASP A 119 17.30 4.36 -9.11
C ASP A 119 18.04 3.47 -8.09
N GLU A 120 18.15 3.97 -6.85
CA GLU A 120 18.89 3.34 -5.77
C GLU A 120 18.00 2.45 -4.89
N GLU A 121 18.64 1.60 -4.09
CA GLU A 121 17.96 0.93 -2.99
C GLU A 121 17.68 1.91 -1.85
N TYR A 122 16.55 1.71 -1.20
CA TYR A 122 16.05 2.49 -0.08
C TYR A 122 15.81 1.57 1.12
N GLU A 123 16.22 2.03 2.30
CA GLU A 123 16.15 1.24 3.53
C GLU A 123 14.84 1.48 4.28
N LEU A 124 14.07 0.41 4.47
CA LEU A 124 12.93 0.40 5.36
C LEU A 124 13.41 0.07 6.78
N ARG A 125 13.33 1.06 7.67
CA ARG A 125 14.01 1.10 8.96
C ARG A 125 13.12 1.67 10.07
N PHE A 126 13.34 1.19 11.28
CA PHE A 126 12.62 1.62 12.48
C PHE A 126 13.52 1.50 13.72
N PRO A 127 13.22 2.18 14.85
CA PRO A 127 13.89 1.89 16.11
C PRO A 127 13.97 0.39 16.40
N ASP A 128 15.10 -0.08 16.92
CA ASP A 128 15.42 -1.50 17.10
C ASP A 128 14.72 -2.13 18.32
N VAL A 129 13.40 -1.95 18.38
CA VAL A 129 12.54 -2.33 19.51
C VAL A 129 12.58 -3.81 19.85
N GLU A 130 12.90 -4.66 18.87
CA GLU A 130 12.98 -6.11 19.07
C GLU A 130 14.24 -6.57 19.82
N THR A 131 15.29 -5.74 19.84
CA THR A 131 16.58 -6.11 20.47
C THR A 131 17.02 -5.15 21.57
N TYR A 132 16.17 -4.17 21.91
CA TYR A 132 16.40 -3.28 23.03
C TYR A 132 16.43 -4.04 24.36
N SER A 133 17.40 -3.67 25.20
CA SER A 133 17.38 -3.96 26.63
C SER A 133 16.19 -3.26 27.31
N GLU A 134 15.88 -3.64 28.56
CA GLU A 134 14.80 -2.99 29.33
C GLU A 134 15.01 -1.47 29.47
N GLU A 135 16.27 -1.03 29.61
CA GLU A 135 16.61 0.38 29.68
C GLU A 135 16.38 1.11 28.35
N GLU A 136 16.83 0.53 27.24
CA GLU A 136 16.62 1.11 25.91
C GLU A 136 15.13 1.16 25.55
N MET A 137 14.37 0.13 25.93
CA MET A 137 12.91 0.09 25.73
C MET A 137 12.19 1.17 26.55
N ARG A 138 12.64 1.42 27.79
CA ARG A 138 12.12 2.54 28.60
C ARG A 138 12.37 3.88 27.90
N ILE A 139 13.58 4.10 27.40
CA ILE A 139 13.94 5.32 26.64
C ILE A 139 13.09 5.45 25.38
N TYR A 140 12.89 4.36 24.63
CA TYR A 140 12.03 4.35 23.44
C TYR A 140 10.60 4.78 23.78
N ASN A 141 9.99 4.14 24.80
CA ASN A 141 8.62 4.45 25.22
C ASN A 141 8.46 5.91 25.67
N GLU A 142 9.47 6.45 26.37
CA GLU A 142 9.46 7.83 26.86
C GLU A 142 9.73 8.87 25.77
N LYS A 143 10.57 8.59 24.77
CA LYS A 143 11.08 9.63 23.85
C LYS A 143 10.65 9.48 22.40
N TRP A 144 10.39 8.28 21.90
CA TRP A 144 10.11 8.07 20.47
C TRP A 144 8.90 8.86 20.01
N HIS A 145 7.85 8.96 20.83
CA HIS A 145 6.63 9.69 20.49
C HIS A 145 6.85 11.22 20.35
N GLU A 146 7.91 11.77 20.97
CA GLU A 146 8.30 13.16 20.82
C GLU A 146 9.16 13.38 19.56
N VAL A 147 9.94 12.36 19.16
CA VAL A 147 10.85 12.42 18.00
C VAL A 147 10.14 12.04 16.70
N GLY A 148 9.58 10.84 16.61
CA GLY A 148 8.79 10.36 15.47
C GLY A 148 9.52 10.27 14.12
N ASP A 149 10.84 10.47 14.09
CA ASP A 149 11.67 10.44 12.90
C ASP A 149 12.90 9.55 13.16
N VAL A 150 13.03 8.49 12.36
CA VAL A 150 14.09 7.50 12.52
C VAL A 150 15.49 8.10 12.27
N ARG A 151 15.57 9.14 11.43
CA ARG A 151 16.81 9.84 11.07
C ARG A 151 17.31 10.69 12.24
N GLU A 152 16.39 11.31 12.97
CA GLU A 152 16.73 12.05 14.19
C GLU A 152 17.07 11.10 15.33
N TRP A 153 16.33 10.00 15.47
CA TRP A 153 16.58 8.97 16.47
C TRP A 153 17.98 8.38 16.37
N GLU A 154 18.42 8.06 15.15
CA GLU A 154 19.78 7.60 14.88
C GLU A 154 20.84 8.68 15.23
N LYS A 155 20.60 9.95 14.87
CA LYS A 155 21.49 11.07 15.21
C LYS A 155 21.62 11.30 16.72
N MET A 156 20.62 10.93 17.50
CA MET A 156 20.67 10.95 18.97
C MET A 156 21.51 9.80 19.56
N GLY A 157 22.03 8.90 18.72
CA GLY A 157 22.84 7.76 19.12
C GLY A 157 22.04 6.51 19.50
N TYR A 158 20.72 6.50 19.24
CA TYR A 158 19.88 5.34 19.49
C TYR A 158 19.93 4.35 18.32
N ARG A 159 19.80 3.05 18.61
CA ARG A 159 19.92 2.01 17.58
C ARG A 159 18.70 2.00 16.67
N VAL A 160 18.95 1.91 15.37
CA VAL A 160 17.95 1.73 14.33
C VAL A 160 18.23 0.42 13.62
N ARG A 161 17.16 -0.31 13.29
CA ARG A 161 17.25 -1.54 12.53
C ARG A 161 16.70 -1.32 11.13
N VAL A 162 17.47 -1.76 10.14
CA VAL A 162 17.00 -1.93 8.77
C VAL A 162 16.30 -3.28 8.70
N TYR A 163 15.00 -3.26 8.44
CA TYR A 163 14.18 -4.47 8.30
C TYR A 163 14.29 -5.04 6.89
N ARG A 164 14.41 -4.14 5.91
CA ARG A 164 14.38 -4.50 4.51
C ARG A 164 14.97 -3.39 3.64
N LYS A 165 15.53 -3.77 2.49
CA LYS A 165 15.84 -2.85 1.39
C LYS A 165 14.88 -3.06 0.22
N ILE A 166 14.53 -1.98 -0.45
CA ILE A 166 13.64 -1.98 -1.62
C ILE A 166 14.19 -1.01 -2.66
N ARG A 167 14.09 -1.32 -3.95
CA ARG A 167 14.42 -0.35 -5.00
C ARG A 167 13.44 0.83 -4.91
N ALA A 168 13.95 2.05 -4.74
CA ALA A 168 13.11 3.23 -4.47
C ALA A 168 12.02 3.42 -5.54
N ARG A 169 12.36 3.15 -6.81
CA ARG A 169 11.41 3.20 -7.93
C ARG A 169 10.26 2.19 -7.82
N GLU A 170 10.47 1.03 -7.22
CA GLU A 170 9.40 0.04 -7.02
C GLU A 170 8.40 0.52 -5.95
N LEU A 171 8.89 1.10 -4.85
CA LEU A 171 8.00 1.71 -3.85
C LEU A 171 7.25 2.91 -4.45
N TRP A 172 7.93 3.77 -5.21
CA TRP A 172 7.31 4.89 -5.91
C TRP A 172 6.25 4.43 -6.92
N LYS A 173 6.53 3.38 -7.68
CA LYS A 173 5.59 2.78 -8.64
C LYS A 173 4.35 2.23 -7.92
N LEU A 174 4.51 1.56 -6.78
CA LEU A 174 3.38 1.14 -5.94
C LEU A 174 2.53 2.33 -5.49
N ILE A 175 3.15 3.38 -4.96
CA ILE A 175 2.45 4.61 -4.53
C ILE A 175 1.62 5.17 -5.69
N ASN A 176 2.21 5.31 -6.89
CA ASN A 176 1.52 5.85 -8.06
C ASN A 176 0.35 4.98 -8.53
N ILE A 177 0.56 3.65 -8.61
CA ILE A 177 -0.50 2.72 -9.04
C ILE A 177 -1.66 2.81 -8.05
N CYS A 178 -1.40 2.72 -6.75
CA CYS A 178 -2.47 2.81 -5.75
C CYS A 178 -3.14 4.18 -5.77
N ALA A 179 -2.40 5.28 -5.77
CA ALA A 179 -2.97 6.63 -5.83
C ALA A 179 -3.87 6.82 -7.08
N THR A 180 -3.47 6.25 -8.22
CA THR A 180 -4.27 6.32 -9.47
C THR A 180 -5.59 5.56 -9.37
N TYR A 181 -5.58 4.36 -8.78
CA TYR A 181 -6.74 3.46 -8.82
C TYR A 181 -7.59 3.42 -7.55
N SER A 182 -7.09 3.95 -6.43
CA SER A 182 -7.82 4.09 -5.17
C SER A 182 -7.93 5.53 -4.65
N ALA A 183 -7.37 6.53 -5.35
CA ALA A 183 -7.24 7.91 -4.87
C ALA A 183 -6.47 8.03 -3.53
N GLU A 184 -5.74 6.98 -3.16
CA GLU A 184 -4.96 6.83 -1.92
C GLU A 184 -3.72 5.96 -2.22
N PRO A 185 -2.57 6.21 -1.57
CA PRO A 185 -2.35 7.22 -0.54
C PRO A 185 -2.23 8.64 -1.09
N GLY A 186 -2.59 9.63 -0.28
CA GLY A 186 -2.15 11.01 -0.48
C GLY A 186 -0.64 11.13 -0.32
N ILE A 187 -0.04 12.17 -0.89
CA ILE A 187 1.41 12.40 -0.85
C ILE A 187 1.68 13.68 -0.06
N PHE A 188 2.58 13.60 0.92
CA PHE A 188 3.02 14.76 1.68
C PHE A 188 4.53 14.84 1.76
N PHE A 189 5.13 15.89 1.22
CA PHE A 189 6.59 16.08 1.24
C PHE A 189 7.05 16.69 2.57
N ILE A 190 7.32 15.83 3.55
CA ILE A 190 7.55 16.20 4.95
C ILE A 190 8.75 17.12 5.14
N ASP A 191 9.83 16.90 4.39
CA ASP A 191 11.04 17.72 4.49
C ASP A 191 10.81 19.12 3.92
N ASN A 192 10.05 19.26 2.83
CA ASN A 192 9.70 20.57 2.27
C ASN A 192 8.78 21.35 3.22
N ALA A 193 7.77 20.69 3.80
CA ALA A 193 6.88 21.30 4.77
C ALA A 193 7.66 21.80 5.99
N ASN A 194 8.59 20.99 6.49
CA ASN A 194 9.48 21.42 7.55
C ASN A 194 10.38 22.57 7.09
N ASP A 195 10.95 22.54 5.89
CA ASP A 195 11.86 23.60 5.40
C ASP A 195 11.22 24.98 5.29
N MET A 196 9.92 25.01 5.00
CA MET A 196 9.20 26.25 4.72
C MET A 196 8.30 26.72 5.86
N THR A 197 8.13 25.92 6.93
CA THR A 197 7.24 26.29 8.04
C THR A 197 7.83 27.40 8.91
N ASN A 198 6.97 28.36 9.29
CA ASN A 198 7.32 29.37 10.29
C ASN A 198 7.38 28.78 11.72
N ALA A 199 6.82 27.59 11.95
CA ALA A 199 6.85 26.90 13.24
C ALA A 199 8.28 26.63 13.74
N ARG A 200 9.25 26.56 12.83
CA ARG A 200 10.69 26.45 13.14
C ARG A 200 11.17 27.58 14.06
N ALA A 201 10.61 28.80 13.94
CA ALA A 201 10.96 29.92 14.80
C ALA A 201 10.62 29.68 16.28
N TYR A 202 9.71 28.74 16.55
CA TYR A 202 9.29 28.33 17.89
C TYR A 202 9.94 27.00 18.34
N GLY A 203 10.93 26.49 17.59
CA GLY A 203 11.53 25.19 17.86
C GLY A 203 10.59 24.00 17.58
N GLN A 204 9.53 24.21 16.79
CA GLN A 204 8.56 23.19 16.43
C GLN A 204 8.79 22.66 15.00
N LYS A 205 8.30 21.44 14.75
CA LYS A 205 8.38 20.76 13.45
C LYS A 205 7.03 20.22 13.02
N VAL A 206 6.80 20.14 11.72
CA VAL A 206 5.64 19.48 11.13
C VAL A 206 5.86 17.98 11.19
N VAL A 207 4.90 17.25 11.76
CA VAL A 207 4.93 15.77 11.86
C VAL A 207 3.84 15.10 11.01
N ALA A 208 2.83 15.85 10.61
CA ALA A 208 1.69 15.41 9.78
C ALA A 208 0.99 16.62 9.14
N THR A 209 0.08 16.37 8.20
CA THR A 209 -0.87 17.36 7.65
C THR A 209 -2.32 17.02 8.06
N ASN A 210 -3.24 17.93 7.74
CA ASN A 210 -4.66 17.76 7.96
C ASN A 210 -5.29 16.77 6.94
N PRO A 211 -6.58 16.41 7.06
CA PRO A 211 -7.22 15.46 6.15
C PRO A 211 -7.30 15.85 4.67
N CYS A 212 -7.07 17.13 4.35
CA CYS A 212 -7.18 17.66 3.00
C CYS A 212 -5.80 17.85 2.33
N GLY A 213 -4.71 17.82 3.12
CA GLY A 213 -3.34 17.79 2.65
C GLY A 213 -2.69 19.16 2.41
N GLU A 214 -3.36 20.26 2.78
CA GLU A 214 -2.81 21.63 2.75
C GLU A 214 -1.97 22.03 3.98
#